data_AF-A0A0W0V886-F1
#
_entry.id   AF-A0A0W0V886-F1
#
_cell.length_a   1.000
_cell.length_b   1.000
_cell.length_c   1.000
_cell.angle_alpha   90.00
_cell.angle_beta   90.00
_cell.angle_gamma   90.00
#
_symmetry.space_group_name_H-M   'P 1'
#
loop_
_entity.id
_entity.type
_entity.pdbx_description
1 polymer ?
#
loop_
_entity_poly.entity_id
_entity_poly.type
_entity_poly.pdbx_seq_one_letter_code
_entity_poly.pdbx_strand_id
1 'polypeptide(L)'
;MKISITKRGDDANLKLNFFKQFCSKFSSRGKISNYSDKSITNVSRHNFRFIGNQFITAEEASAMMKTSLSLEFKPHATEDGSRLEDEINQFLQQHYGLNPEEYTLENSSSHEREFELQF
;
A
#
# COMPACT_ATOMS: atom_id res chain seq x y z
N MET A 1 9.99 5.24 -7.06
CA MET A 1 9.59 4.33 -5.96
C MET A 1 8.09 4.11 -6.01
N LYS A 2 7.65 2.87 -5.86
CA LYS A 2 6.24 2.49 -5.82
C LYS A 2 5.94 1.80 -4.49
N ILE A 3 4.90 2.26 -3.83
CA ILE A 3 4.41 1.77 -2.55
C ILE A 3 3.09 1.07 -2.82
N SER A 4 3.03 -0.23 -2.57
CA SER A 4 1.78 -0.99 -2.70
C SER A 4 1.39 -1.50 -1.33
N ILE A 5 0.18 -1.22 -0.86
CA ILE A 5 -0.33 -1.68 0.44
C ILE A 5 -1.52 -2.60 0.18
N THR A 6 -1.49 -3.80 0.74
CA THR A 6 -2.60 -4.75 0.75
C THR A 6 -2.81 -5.25 2.17
N LYS A 7 -3.79 -4.69 2.86
CA LYS A 7 -4.18 -5.04 4.22
C LYS A 7 -5.50 -5.79 4.23
N ARG A 8 -5.57 -6.90 4.97
CA ARG A 8 -6.82 -7.64 5.17
C ARG A 8 -7.77 -6.79 6.02
N GLY A 9 -9.04 -6.78 5.65
CA GLY A 9 -10.07 -6.00 6.32
C GLY A 9 -10.23 -4.57 5.80
N ASP A 10 -11.23 -3.89 6.36
CA ASP A 10 -11.55 -2.49 6.07
C ASP A 10 -10.78 -1.56 7.01
N ASP A 11 -9.74 -0.89 6.51
CA ASP A 11 -8.98 0.10 7.28
C ASP A 11 -9.37 1.51 6.82
N ALA A 12 -10.45 2.04 7.41
CA ALA A 12 -10.96 3.37 7.11
C ALA A 12 -9.91 4.47 7.36
N ASN A 13 -9.12 4.33 8.42
CA ASN A 13 -8.08 5.31 8.74
C ASN A 13 -7.00 5.34 7.65
N LEU A 14 -6.52 4.17 7.22
CA LEU A 14 -5.53 4.05 6.15
C LEU A 14 -6.07 4.64 4.84
N LYS A 15 -7.28 4.26 4.40
CA LYS A 15 -7.88 4.78 3.16
C LYS A 15 -8.04 6.30 3.16
N LEU A 16 -8.52 6.86 4.28
CA LEU A 16 -8.81 8.30 4.37
C LEU A 16 -7.56 9.15 4.58
N ASN A 17 -6.57 8.66 5.31
CA ASN A 17 -5.46 9.49 5.79
C ASN A 17 -4.12 9.21 5.11
N PHE A 18 -3.92 8.04 4.48
CA PHE A 18 -2.61 7.64 3.94
C PHE A 18 -2.02 8.67 2.99
N PHE A 19 -2.75 9.01 1.91
CA PHE A 19 -2.27 9.96 0.91
C PHE A 19 -1.93 11.32 1.54
N LYS A 20 -2.83 11.86 2.37
CA LYS A 20 -2.65 13.17 3.03
C LYS A 20 -1.41 13.19 3.94
N GLN A 21 -1.26 12.19 4.80
CA GLN A 21 -0.13 12.12 5.72
C GLN A 21 1.19 11.86 4.99
N PHE A 22 1.16 11.01 3.97
CA PHE A 22 2.34 10.77 3.12
C PHE A 22 2.80 12.06 2.43
N CYS A 23 1.88 12.79 1.78
CA CYS A 23 2.16 14.11 1.21
C CYS A 23 2.75 15.08 2.24
N SER A 24 2.14 15.15 3.43
CA SER A 24 2.61 16.05 4.48
C SER A 24 4.03 15.74 4.95
N LYS A 25 4.41 14.45 4.98
CA LYS A 25 5.73 14.02 5.48
C LYS A 25 6.82 14.04 4.39
N PHE A 26 6.48 13.70 3.14
CA PHE A 26 7.46 13.44 2.08
C PHE A 26 7.43 14.44 0.91
N SER A 27 6.54 15.44 0.91
CA SER A 27 6.44 16.43 -0.18
C SER A 27 7.70 17.27 -0.43
N SER A 28 8.54 17.49 0.60
CA SER A 28 9.81 18.20 0.43
C SER A 28 10.91 17.34 -0.22
N ARG A 29 10.72 16.03 -0.25
CA ARG A 29 11.73 15.05 -0.69
C ARG A 29 11.47 14.49 -2.09
N GLY A 30 10.36 14.87 -2.71
CA GLY A 30 9.98 14.36 -4.02
C GLY A 30 8.56 14.71 -4.41
N LYS A 31 8.11 14.13 -5.51
CA LYS A 31 6.78 14.37 -6.08
C LYS A 31 6.03 13.06 -6.25
N ILE A 32 4.76 13.07 -5.90
CA ILE A 32 3.86 11.95 -6.15
C ILE A 32 3.39 12.06 -7.60
N SER A 33 3.55 10.96 -8.35
CA SER A 33 3.14 10.89 -9.75
C SER A 33 1.79 10.21 -9.92
N ASN A 34 1.42 9.32 -8.99
CA ASN A 34 0.19 8.57 -9.07
C ASN A 34 -0.26 8.10 -7.68
N TYR A 35 -1.58 8.00 -7.50
CA TYR A 35 -2.20 7.40 -6.34
C TYR A 35 -3.47 6.68 -6.78
N SER A 36 -3.64 5.44 -6.32
CA SER A 36 -4.82 4.63 -6.61
C SER A 36 -5.29 3.93 -5.34
N ASP A 37 -6.56 4.10 -5.03
CA ASP A 37 -7.29 3.30 -4.04
C ASP A 37 -8.16 2.28 -4.78
N LYS A 38 -7.84 0.99 -4.64
CA LYS A 38 -8.60 -0.15 -5.17
C LYS A 38 -9.18 -1.01 -4.04
N SER A 39 -9.41 -0.41 -2.88
CA SER A 39 -9.95 -1.09 -1.71
C SER A 39 -11.34 -1.65 -2.00
N ILE A 40 -11.57 -2.89 -1.58
CA ILE A 40 -12.87 -3.54 -1.70
C ILE A 40 -13.65 -3.23 -0.42
N THR A 41 -14.60 -2.29 -0.51
CA THR A 41 -15.50 -1.95 0.59
C THR A 41 -16.88 -2.56 0.31
N ASN A 42 -17.18 -3.69 0.94
CA ASN A 42 -18.46 -4.37 0.70
C ASN A 42 -19.53 -3.81 1.63
N VAL A 43 -20.07 -2.62 1.34
CA VAL A 43 -21.14 -2.03 2.17
C VAL A 43 -22.49 -2.61 1.75
N SER A 44 -22.96 -3.63 2.45
CA SER A 44 -24.39 -3.97 2.53
C SER A 44 -24.64 -4.66 3.86
N ARG A 45 -25.31 -3.94 4.76
CA ARG A 45 -25.63 -4.34 6.14
C ARG A 45 -26.76 -5.39 6.22
N HIS A 46 -26.95 -6.20 5.19
CA HIS A 46 -27.93 -7.28 5.19
C HIS A 46 -27.20 -8.61 4.99
N ASN A 47 -27.48 -9.56 5.88
CA ASN A 47 -26.68 -10.74 6.22
C ASN A 47 -26.33 -11.73 5.10
N PHE A 48 -26.63 -11.46 3.83
CA PHE A 48 -26.35 -12.36 2.72
C PHE A 48 -26.12 -11.53 1.46
N ARG A 49 -25.00 -11.76 0.76
CA ARG A 49 -24.76 -11.23 -0.58
C ARG A 49 -24.57 -12.39 -1.54
N PHE A 50 -25.16 -12.28 -2.72
CA PHE A 50 -24.85 -13.14 -3.85
C PHE A 50 -23.66 -12.53 -4.59
N ILE A 51 -22.57 -13.28 -4.73
CA ILE A 51 -21.50 -12.98 -5.69
C ILE A 51 -21.49 -14.13 -6.70
N GLY A 52 -21.98 -13.89 -7.92
CA GLY A 52 -22.26 -14.96 -8.88
C GLY A 52 -23.44 -15.85 -8.44
N ASN A 53 -23.29 -17.17 -8.53
CA ASN A 53 -24.30 -18.17 -8.14
C ASN A 53 -24.14 -18.69 -6.69
N GLN A 54 -23.25 -18.09 -5.88
CA GLN A 54 -22.96 -18.56 -4.51
C GLN A 54 -23.45 -17.57 -3.45
N PHE A 55 -24.03 -18.14 -2.39
CA PHE A 55 -24.37 -17.44 -1.15
C PHE A 55 -23.11 -17.33 -0.30
N ILE A 56 -22.75 -16.11 0.10
CA ILE A 56 -21.70 -15.88 1.09
C ILE A 56 -22.28 -15.28 2.37
N THR A 57 -21.81 -15.77 3.50
CA THR A 57 -22.13 -15.26 4.84
C THR A 57 -21.48 -13.90 5.09
N ALA A 58 -21.96 -13.18 6.10
CA ALA A 58 -21.34 -11.92 6.53
C ALA A 58 -19.87 -12.08 6.95
N GLU A 59 -19.49 -13.26 7.47
CA GLU A 59 -18.10 -13.61 7.83
C GLU A 59 -17.24 -13.75 6.57
N GLU A 60 -17.72 -14.49 5.56
CA GLU A 60 -17.04 -14.63 4.27
C GLU A 60 -16.94 -13.30 3.51
N ALA A 61 -18.00 -12.49 3.56
CA ALA A 61 -17.99 -11.14 2.98
C ALA A 61 -16.99 -10.20 3.68
N SER A 62 -16.79 -10.36 4.99
CA SER A 62 -15.78 -9.62 5.75
C SER A 62 -14.37 -10.12 5.45
N ALA A 63 -14.18 -11.42 5.26
CA ALA A 63 -12.91 -12.00 4.82
C ALA A 63 -12.49 -11.52 3.41
N MET A 64 -13.45 -11.11 2.59
CA MET A 64 -13.21 -10.50 1.27
C MET A 64 -12.88 -9.01 1.32
N MET A 65 -13.09 -8.33 2.45
CA MET A 65 -12.71 -6.92 2.60
C MET A 65 -11.19 -6.81 2.59
N LYS A 66 -10.70 -5.89 1.76
CA LYS A 66 -9.28 -5.60 1.69
C LYS A 66 -9.06 -4.13 1.38
N THR A 67 -8.09 -3.55 2.06
CA THR A 67 -7.60 -2.21 1.77
C THR A 67 -6.42 -2.35 0.81
N SER A 68 -6.57 -1.83 -0.40
CA SER A 68 -5.57 -1.96 -1.47
C SER A 68 -5.22 -0.59 -2.01
N LEU A 69 -4.06 -0.06 -1.60
CA LEU A 69 -3.58 1.27 -1.99
C LEU A 69 -2.29 1.14 -2.80
N SER A 70 -2.11 2.01 -3.78
CA SER A 70 -0.88 2.10 -4.58
C SER A 70 -0.48 3.57 -4.72
N LEU A 71 0.77 3.90 -4.44
CA LEU A 71 1.33 5.25 -4.53
C LEU A 71 2.67 5.22 -5.27
N GLU A 72 2.81 6.07 -6.27
CA GLU A 72 4.08 6.24 -6.99
C GLU A 72 4.73 7.56 -6.61
N PHE A 73 5.89 7.45 -5.96
CA PHE A 73 6.69 8.57 -5.49
C PHE A 73 8.00 8.66 -6.29
N LYS A 74 8.30 9.85 -6.78
CA LYS A 74 9.57 10.19 -7.44
C LYS A 74 10.41 11.04 -6.47
N PRO A 75 11.41 10.45 -5.80
CA PRO A 75 12.34 11.20 -4.96
C PRO A 75 13.09 12.26 -5.75
N HIS A 76 13.54 13.32 -5.09
CA HIS A 76 14.52 14.23 -5.68
C HIS A 76 15.86 13.52 -5.87
N ALA A 77 16.65 13.95 -6.85
CA ALA A 77 17.94 13.32 -7.18
C ALA A 77 18.99 13.40 -6.04
N THR A 78 18.79 14.30 -5.07
CA THR A 78 19.64 14.46 -3.89
C THR A 78 19.31 13.48 -2.75
N GLU A 79 18.19 12.77 -2.85
CA GLU A 79 17.76 11.86 -1.78
C GLU A 79 18.49 10.51 -1.88
N ASP A 80 18.98 10.04 -0.74
CA ASP A 80 19.45 8.67 -0.60
C ASP A 80 18.24 7.72 -0.62
N GLY A 81 18.18 6.88 -1.66
CA GLY A 81 17.04 5.98 -1.88
C GLY A 81 16.85 4.95 -0.77
N SER A 82 17.93 4.44 -0.18
CA SER A 82 17.88 3.43 0.89
C SER A 82 17.37 4.05 2.19
N ARG A 83 17.91 5.21 2.56
CA ARG A 83 17.45 5.95 3.73
C ARG A 83 15.99 6.38 3.61
N LEU A 84 15.58 6.84 2.42
CA LEU A 84 14.19 7.20 2.18
C LEU A 84 13.26 5.98 2.28
N GLU A 85 13.69 4.82 1.77
CA GLU A 85 12.96 3.57 1.91
C GLU A 85 12.76 3.20 3.39
N ASP A 86 13.82 3.25 4.20
CA ASP A 86 13.74 3.01 5.64
C ASP A 86 12.79 3.99 6.35
N GLU A 87 12.82 5.28 5.99
CA GLU A 87 11.94 6.29 6.56
C GLU A 87 10.46 6.06 6.19
N ILE A 88 10.19 5.63 4.95
CA ILE A 88 8.85 5.24 4.50
C ILE A 88 8.41 3.97 5.22
N ASN A 89 9.30 2.99 5.36
CA ASN A 89 9.06 1.75 6.07
C ASN A 89 8.65 2.01 7.54
N GLN A 90 9.43 2.83 8.26
CA GLN A 90 9.09 3.29 9.60
C GLN A 90 7.77 4.06 9.66
N PHE A 91 7.49 4.92 8.66
CA PHE A 91 6.23 5.65 8.59
C PHE A 91 5.02 4.70 8.49
N LEU A 92 5.09 3.67 7.65
CA LEU A 92 4.02 2.69 7.48
C LEU A 92 3.77 1.89 8.77
N GLN A 93 4.84 1.46 9.44
CA GLN A 93 4.74 0.72 10.70
C GLN A 93 4.23 1.60 11.85
N GLN A 94 4.77 2.81 12.04
CA GLN A 94 4.43 3.65 13.19
C GLN A 94 3.05 4.29 13.10
N HIS A 95 2.64 4.74 11.91
CA HIS A 95 1.37 5.48 11.76
C HIS A 95 0.18 4.59 11.43
N TYR A 96 0.40 3.43 10.82
CA TYR A 96 -0.68 2.55 10.36
C TYR A 96 -0.57 1.12 10.90
N GLY A 97 0.47 0.81 11.68
CA GLY A 97 0.67 -0.52 12.25
C GLY A 97 0.77 -1.61 11.18
N LEU A 98 1.28 -1.26 10.00
CA LEU A 98 1.37 -2.20 8.87
C LEU A 98 2.51 -3.18 9.11
N ASN A 99 2.21 -4.46 8.94
CA ASN A 99 3.24 -5.50 8.93
C ASN A 99 3.97 -5.49 7.59
N PRO A 100 5.25 -5.90 7.54
CA PRO A 100 6.02 -5.96 6.29
C PRO A 100 5.39 -6.81 5.18
N GLU A 101 4.52 -7.77 5.53
CA GLU A 101 3.76 -8.58 4.57
C GLU A 101 2.58 -7.84 3.92
N GLU A 102 2.15 -6.73 4.52
CA GLU A 102 0.99 -5.95 4.08
C GLU A 102 1.38 -4.82 3.10
N TYR A 103 2.66 -4.65 2.79
CA TYR A 103 3.10 -3.67 1.79
C TYR A 103 4.40 -4.05 1.08
N THR A 104 4.61 -3.45 -0.08
CA THR A 104 5.86 -3.53 -0.83
C THR A 104 6.37 -2.13 -1.15
N LEU A 105 7.70 -1.97 -1.08
CA LEU A 105 8.41 -0.77 -1.52
C LEU A 105 9.30 -1.18 -2.69
N GLU A 106 8.87 -0.85 -3.90
CA GLU A 106 9.63 -1.12 -5.12
C GLU A 106 10.36 0.16 -5.53
N ASN A 107 11.67 0.22 -5.28
CA ASN A 107 12.44 1.34 -5.79
C ASN A 107 12.74 1.12 -7.28
N SER A 108 12.18 1.97 -8.13
CA SER A 108 12.47 1.98 -9.58
C SER A 108 13.91 2.39 -9.90
N SER A 109 14.74 2.63 -8.88
CA SER A 109 16.19 2.60 -8.96
C SER A 109 16.68 1.17 -9.23
N SER A 110 16.33 0.62 -10.39
CA SER A 110 16.95 -0.60 -10.89
C SER A 110 18.42 -0.31 -11.21
N HIS A 111 19.29 -0.47 -10.22
CA HIS A 111 20.53 -1.16 -10.49
C HIS A 111 20.10 -2.60 -10.73
N GLU A 112 20.21 -3.06 -11.97
CA GLU A 112 20.10 -4.47 -12.30
C GLU A 112 21.04 -5.23 -11.35
N ARG A 113 20.48 -6.07 -10.46
CA ARG A 113 21.26 -7.17 -9.89
C ARG A 113 21.43 -8.18 -11.00
N GLU A 114 22.41 -7.97 -11.87
CA GLU A 114 22.99 -9.07 -12.65
C GLU A 114 23.54 -10.08 -11.63
N PHE A 115 22.96 -11.27 -11.62
CA PHE A 115 23.57 -12.42 -10.98
C PHE A 115 24.77 -12.84 -11.84
N GLU A 116 25.98 -12.47 -11.46
CA GLU A 116 27.17 -13.19 -11.96
C GLU A 116 27.16 -14.60 -11.35
N LEU A 117 26.68 -15.57 -12.12
CA LEU A 117 26.96 -16.98 -11.88
C LEU A 117 28.42 -17.23 -12.27
N GLN A 118 29.28 -17.45 -11.26
CA GLN A 118 30.62 -17.97 -11.49
C GLN A 118 30.53 -19.46 -11.88
N PHE A 119 31.04 -19.81 -13.07
CA PHE A 119 31.38 -21.17 -13.49
C PHE A 119 32.77 -21.18 -14.10
#